data_AF-A0A374P9J7-F1
#
_entry.id   AF-A0A374P9J7-F1
#
_cell.length_a   1.000
_cell.length_b   1.000
_cell.length_c   1.000
_cell.angle_alpha   90.00
_cell.angle_beta   90.00
_cell.angle_gamma   90.00
#
_symmetry.space_group_name_H-M   'P 1'
#
loop_
_entity.id
_entity.type
_entity.pdbx_description
1 polymer ?
#
loop_
_entity_poly.entity_id
_entity_poly.type
_entity_poly.pdbx_seq_one_letter_code
_entity_poly.pdbx_strand_id
1 'polypeptide(L)'
;MTNEQLVIRIKAGENVADNMDQLYSQTRRFIHSIAWKYRDSGEIEDLEQEGYLALYDAIDGYDPAHEVKFLTYAEYWIRQRMQRYLQISGSCMRLPVHCREKVRQYERFVSEYEREHGEKPTEWEAAAHLGFTLQQVEDIRKSACMAKMGSLASPVKGLDGGEDATVGELVADPADLEEEVLDRVQREQLCSVLWDCVDNLEDRQPEVIRKRYQEGRTMAAIGEDYGVSIEAIRQTERKALRALRGGRNRKKLLPFMEIYGMVITGNGVGRFNRTWTSSTERAALKDMEWEAQYQEHVRWLEEYRGKLRRSQQNEGVN
;
A
#
# COMPACT_ATOMS: atom_id res chain seq x y z
N MET A 1 13.33 39.45 -41.30
CA MET A 1 13.56 38.12 -41.91
C MET A 1 12.31 37.30 -41.69
N THR A 2 11.91 36.51 -42.67
CA THR A 2 10.79 35.56 -42.51
C THR A 2 11.23 34.34 -41.70
N ASN A 3 10.27 33.59 -41.16
CA ASN A 3 10.56 32.34 -40.44
C ASN A 3 11.34 31.36 -41.31
N GLU A 4 10.97 31.22 -42.58
CA GLU A 4 11.61 30.31 -43.54
C GLU A 4 13.08 30.70 -43.78
N GLN A 5 13.38 31.99 -43.88
CA GLN A 5 14.76 32.48 -44.02
C GLN A 5 15.61 32.17 -42.79
N LEU A 6 15.04 32.33 -41.58
CA LEU A 6 15.72 31.99 -40.33
C LEU A 6 16.02 30.50 -40.26
N VAL A 7 15.05 29.66 -40.60
CA VAL A 7 15.19 28.19 -40.62
C VAL A 7 16.31 27.76 -41.57
N ILE A 8 16.37 28.33 -42.78
CA ILE A 8 17.43 28.03 -43.75
C ILE A 8 18.83 28.37 -43.19
N ARG A 9 18.98 29.53 -42.55
CA ARG A 9 20.25 29.95 -41.95
C ARG A 9 20.66 29.09 -40.76
N ILE A 10 19.69 28.71 -39.92
CA ILE A 10 19.92 27.79 -38.80
C ILE A 10 20.42 26.44 -39.32
N LYS A 11 19.78 25.88 -40.37
CA LYS A 11 20.22 24.62 -41.01
C LYS A 11 21.61 24.72 -41.65
N ALA A 12 21.97 25.91 -42.16
CA ALA A 12 23.31 26.17 -42.70
C ALA A 12 24.39 26.34 -41.60
N GLY A 13 24.00 26.34 -40.31
CA GLY A 13 24.92 26.56 -39.19
C GLY A 13 25.33 28.03 -39.00
N GLU A 14 24.67 28.96 -39.70
CA GLU A 14 24.96 30.39 -39.59
C GLU A 14 24.34 30.94 -38.31
N ASN A 15 25.18 31.44 -37.40
CA ASN A 15 24.79 32.13 -36.16
C ASN A 15 23.53 31.54 -35.50
N VAL A 16 23.60 30.24 -35.21
CA VAL A 16 22.45 29.42 -34.81
C VAL A 16 21.71 30.00 -33.59
N ALA A 17 22.45 30.46 -32.58
CA ALA A 17 21.87 31.00 -31.35
C ALA A 17 20.99 32.24 -31.61
N ASP A 18 21.55 33.27 -32.24
CA ASP A 18 20.82 34.52 -32.53
C ASP A 18 19.62 34.28 -33.46
N ASN A 19 19.79 33.41 -34.46
CA ASN A 19 18.70 33.07 -35.39
C ASN A 19 17.58 32.27 -34.70
N MET A 20 17.92 31.37 -33.77
CA MET A 20 16.94 30.63 -32.95
C MET A 20 16.17 31.57 -32.01
N ASP A 21 16.86 32.49 -31.34
CA ASP A 21 16.22 33.48 -30.47
C ASP A 21 15.27 34.39 -31.24
N GLN A 22 15.67 34.81 -32.44
CA GLN A 22 14.83 35.59 -33.32
C GLN A 22 13.62 34.78 -33.81
N LEU A 23 13.80 33.52 -34.18
CA LEU A 23 12.71 32.63 -34.59
C LEU A 23 11.72 32.40 -33.45
N TYR A 24 12.20 32.11 -32.24
CA TYR A 24 11.34 31.95 -31.08
C TYR A 24 10.56 33.23 -30.77
N SER A 25 11.22 34.40 -30.81
CA SER A 25 10.57 35.69 -30.60
C SER A 25 9.41 35.95 -31.58
N GLN A 26 9.57 35.54 -32.85
CA GLN A 26 8.51 35.65 -33.86
C GLN A 26 7.38 34.63 -33.68
N THR A 27 7.69 33.45 -33.15
CA THR A 27 6.75 32.32 -33.06
C THR A 27 6.14 32.10 -31.68
N ARG A 28 6.60 32.80 -30.64
CA ARG A 28 6.13 32.62 -29.26
C ARG A 28 4.62 32.72 -29.10
N ARG A 29 3.96 33.70 -29.72
CA ARG A 29 2.49 33.84 -29.68
C ARG A 29 1.77 32.68 -30.34
N PHE A 30 2.37 32.11 -31.39
CA PHE A 30 1.83 30.93 -32.06
C PHE A 30 1.94 29.71 -31.14
N ILE A 31 3.10 29.48 -30.54
CA ILE A 31 3.33 28.42 -29.54
C ILE A 31 2.33 28.56 -28.38
N HIS A 32 2.16 29.76 -27.83
CA HIS A 32 1.19 30.05 -26.77
C HIS A 32 -0.24 29.67 -27.20
N SER A 33 -0.65 29.99 -28.42
CA SER A 33 -2.00 29.65 -28.90
C SER A 33 -2.25 28.13 -29.02
N ILE A 34 -1.19 27.35 -29.25
CA ILE A 34 -1.24 25.88 -29.20
C ILE A 34 -1.28 25.40 -27.75
N ALA A 35 -0.39 25.92 -26.90
CA ALA A 35 -0.31 25.57 -25.48
C ALA A 35 -1.63 25.84 -24.73
N TRP A 36 -2.33 26.93 -25.08
CA TRP A 36 -3.61 27.32 -24.48
C TRP A 36 -4.69 26.23 -24.58
N LYS A 37 -4.63 25.36 -25.59
CA LYS A 37 -5.54 24.22 -25.76
C LYS A 37 -5.33 23.13 -24.71
N TYR A 38 -4.20 23.15 -24.01
CA TYR A 38 -3.77 22.16 -23.02
C TYR A 38 -3.64 22.72 -21.60
N ARG A 39 -4.08 23.95 -21.35
CA ARG A 39 -3.96 24.64 -20.06
C ARG A 39 -4.57 23.90 -18.86
N ASP A 40 -5.60 23.08 -19.10
CA ASP A 40 -6.28 22.32 -18.05
C ASP A 40 -5.56 21.00 -17.73
N SER A 41 -4.54 20.63 -18.53
CA SER A 41 -3.80 19.36 -18.42
C SER A 41 -2.37 19.54 -17.89
N GLY A 42 -1.84 20.76 -17.82
CA GLY A 42 -0.50 21.06 -17.35
C GLY A 42 -0.23 22.56 -17.34
N GLU A 43 0.91 22.94 -16.74
CA GLU A 43 1.31 24.34 -16.64
C GLU A 43 1.63 24.93 -18.03
N ILE A 44 1.10 26.12 -18.30
CA ILE A 44 1.25 26.76 -19.61
C ILE A 44 2.72 27.07 -19.90
N GLU A 45 3.48 27.48 -18.88
CA GLU A 45 4.89 27.83 -19.00
C GLU A 45 5.72 26.61 -19.44
N ASP A 46 5.51 25.46 -18.81
CA ASP A 46 6.14 24.19 -19.22
C ASP A 46 5.79 23.81 -20.65
N LEU A 47 4.51 23.93 -21.02
CA LEU A 47 4.05 23.64 -22.38
C LEU A 47 4.71 24.56 -23.41
N GLU A 48 4.87 25.84 -23.11
CA GLU A 48 5.59 26.79 -23.96
C GLU A 48 7.06 26.42 -24.13
N GLN A 49 7.73 25.96 -23.05
CA GLN A 49 9.12 25.50 -23.13
C GLN A 49 9.25 24.25 -24.00
N GLU A 50 8.36 23.26 -23.82
CA GLU A 50 8.33 22.09 -24.71
C GLU A 50 8.04 22.47 -26.16
N GLY A 51 7.17 23.47 -26.37
CA GLY A 51 6.92 24.02 -27.70
C GLY A 51 8.15 24.68 -28.34
N TYR A 52 8.96 25.39 -27.54
CA TYR A 52 10.25 25.91 -27.99
C TYR A 52 11.21 24.78 -28.37
N LEU A 53 11.33 23.75 -27.52
CA LEU A 53 12.20 22.59 -27.81
C LEU A 53 11.77 21.82 -29.06
N ALA A 54 10.48 21.79 -29.37
CA ALA A 54 9.96 21.18 -30.59
C ALA A 54 10.37 21.92 -31.88
N LEU A 55 10.79 23.19 -31.79
CA LEU A 55 11.27 23.93 -32.96
C LEU A 55 12.53 23.32 -33.54
N TYR A 56 13.42 22.75 -32.71
CA TYR A 56 14.63 22.07 -33.19
C TYR A 56 14.26 20.89 -34.12
N ASP A 57 13.35 20.01 -33.66
CA ASP A 57 12.86 18.89 -34.47
C ASP A 57 12.17 19.37 -35.76
N ALA A 58 11.41 20.46 -35.67
CA ALA A 58 10.74 21.07 -36.82
C ALA A 58 11.73 21.68 -37.82
N ILE A 59 12.81 22.31 -37.37
CA ILE A 59 13.85 22.90 -38.23
C ILE A 59 14.59 21.81 -39.00
N ASP A 60 14.98 20.74 -38.29
CA ASP A 60 15.72 19.62 -38.88
C ASP A 60 14.91 18.97 -40.02
N GLY A 61 13.62 18.75 -39.79
CA GLY A 61 12.72 18.11 -40.77
C GLY A 61 12.12 19.03 -41.85
N TYR A 62 12.24 20.36 -41.72
CA TYR A 62 11.61 21.29 -42.68
C TYR A 62 12.37 21.39 -44.00
N ASP A 63 11.64 21.24 -45.11
CA ASP A 63 12.17 21.45 -46.46
C ASP A 63 11.46 22.63 -47.16
N PRO A 64 12.16 23.75 -47.42
CA PRO A 64 11.61 24.90 -48.12
C PRO A 64 11.13 24.61 -49.55
N ALA A 65 11.60 23.53 -50.20
CA ALA A 65 11.22 23.20 -51.56
C ALA A 65 9.75 22.76 -51.70
N HIS A 66 9.10 22.35 -50.60
CA HIS A 66 7.74 21.84 -50.60
C HIS A 66 6.66 22.94 -50.58
N GLU A 67 7.02 24.23 -50.68
CA GLU A 67 6.10 25.40 -50.72
C GLU A 67 5.13 25.54 -49.53
N VAL A 68 5.36 24.81 -48.42
CA VAL A 68 4.57 24.92 -47.19
C VAL A 68 5.22 25.91 -46.24
N LYS A 69 4.42 26.80 -45.63
CA LYS A 69 4.89 27.74 -44.60
C LYS A 69 5.46 27.00 -43.39
N PHE A 70 6.55 27.52 -42.80
CA PHE A 70 7.21 26.85 -41.68
C PHE A 70 6.26 26.63 -40.48
N LEU A 71 5.44 27.62 -40.13
CA LEU A 71 4.51 27.51 -39.00
C LEU A 71 3.48 26.38 -39.17
N THR A 72 3.01 26.14 -40.40
CA THR A 72 2.08 25.05 -40.69
C THR A 72 2.73 23.69 -40.46
N TYR A 73 4.01 23.55 -40.82
CA TYR A 73 4.79 22.35 -40.55
C TYR A 73 5.12 22.19 -39.06
N ALA A 74 5.58 23.27 -38.42
CA ALA A 74 5.98 23.29 -37.02
C ALA A 74 4.82 22.99 -36.06
N GLU A 75 3.56 23.32 -36.44
CA GLU A 75 2.38 23.03 -35.61
C GLU A 75 2.29 21.55 -35.20
N TYR A 76 2.59 20.64 -36.12
CA TYR A 76 2.57 19.20 -35.87
C TYR A 76 3.59 18.83 -34.77
N TRP A 77 4.83 19.29 -34.92
CA TRP A 77 5.92 19.01 -33.99
C TRP A 77 5.67 19.60 -32.60
N ILE A 78 5.24 20.86 -32.54
CA ILE A 78 4.89 21.54 -31.29
C ILE A 78 3.80 20.76 -30.56
N ARG A 79 2.71 20.40 -31.27
CA ARG A 79 1.60 19.67 -30.67
C ARG A 79 2.04 18.27 -30.20
N GLN A 80 2.81 17.56 -31.00
CA GLN A 80 3.29 16.22 -30.68
C GLN A 80 4.18 16.23 -29.43
N ARG A 81 5.09 17.21 -29.33
CA ARG A 81 5.99 17.36 -28.18
C ARG A 81 5.21 17.67 -26.90
N MET A 82 4.30 18.65 -26.94
CA MET A 82 3.44 18.99 -25.80
C MET A 82 2.59 17.80 -25.33
N GLN A 83 1.96 17.07 -26.25
CA GLN A 83 1.18 15.88 -25.90
C GLN A 83 2.03 14.80 -25.25
N ARG A 84 3.24 14.58 -25.77
CA ARG A 84 4.19 13.62 -25.20
C ARG A 84 4.67 14.03 -23.82
N TYR A 85 4.96 15.31 -23.61
CA TYR A 85 5.28 15.86 -22.29
C TYR A 85 4.17 15.57 -21.29
N LEU A 86 2.92 15.92 -21.63
CA LEU A 86 1.76 15.67 -20.77
C LEU A 86 1.54 14.19 -20.47
N GLN A 87 1.84 13.30 -21.42
CA GLN A 87 1.77 11.86 -21.23
C GLN A 87 2.81 11.31 -20.24
N ILE A 88 4.00 11.91 -20.21
CA ILE A 88 5.11 11.45 -19.37
C ILE A 88 5.09 12.10 -17.99
N SER A 89 4.87 13.42 -17.95
CA SER A 89 5.07 14.28 -16.78
C SER A 89 3.78 14.88 -16.24
N GLY A 90 2.67 14.85 -16.99
CA GLY A 90 1.41 15.51 -16.60
C GLY A 90 0.61 14.81 -15.48
N SER A 91 1.17 13.80 -14.81
CA SER A 91 0.52 13.16 -13.66
C SER A 91 1.57 12.81 -12.61
N CYS A 92 1.19 12.89 -11.33
CA CYS A 92 2.07 12.59 -10.20
C CYS A 92 2.73 11.21 -10.33
N MET A 93 1.96 10.20 -10.78
CA MET A 93 2.51 8.89 -11.15
C MET A 93 2.50 8.70 -12.67
N ARG A 94 3.67 8.33 -13.20
CA ARG A 94 3.85 8.05 -14.63
C ARG A 94 3.10 6.78 -15.01
N LEU A 95 2.20 6.91 -15.98
CA LEU A 95 1.46 5.80 -16.58
C LEU A 95 1.97 5.56 -18.01
N PRO A 96 2.20 4.31 -18.43
CA PRO A 96 2.49 4.00 -19.82
C PRO A 96 1.41 4.52 -20.77
N VAL A 97 1.79 4.91 -21.99
CA VAL A 97 0.89 5.53 -22.99
C VAL A 97 -0.32 4.64 -23.28
N HIS A 98 -0.10 3.34 -23.52
CA HIS A 98 -1.17 2.37 -23.78
C HIS A 98 -2.14 2.21 -22.60
N CYS A 99 -1.67 2.37 -21.36
CA CYS A 99 -2.54 2.37 -20.18
C CYS A 99 -3.41 3.63 -20.15
N ARG A 100 -2.84 4.81 -20.43
CA ARG A 100 -3.60 6.07 -20.49
C ARG A 100 -4.67 6.07 -21.58
N GLU A 101 -4.38 5.49 -22.73
CA GLU A 101 -5.37 5.34 -23.82
C GLU A 101 -6.55 4.49 -23.38
N LYS A 102 -6.29 3.34 -22.74
CA LYS A 102 -7.34 2.47 -22.17
C LYS A 102 -8.15 3.18 -21.08
N VAL A 103 -7.49 3.93 -20.20
CA VAL A 103 -8.17 4.74 -19.18
C VAL A 103 -9.09 5.77 -19.83
N ARG A 104 -8.62 6.52 -20.83
CA ARG A 104 -9.46 7.50 -21.54
C ARG A 104 -10.64 6.85 -22.26
N GLN A 105 -10.44 5.68 -22.86
CA GLN A 105 -11.51 4.92 -23.50
C GLN A 105 -12.57 4.47 -22.48
N TYR A 106 -12.11 3.97 -21.33
CA TYR A 106 -12.97 3.56 -20.23
C TYR A 106 -13.75 4.74 -19.64
N GLU A 107 -13.09 5.87 -19.35
CA GLU A 107 -13.75 7.07 -18.81
C GLU A 107 -14.78 7.64 -19.77
N ARG A 108 -14.47 7.67 -21.08
CA ARG A 108 -15.43 8.10 -22.10
C ARG A 108 -16.66 7.22 -22.10
N PHE A 109 -16.48 5.89 -22.09
CA PHE A 109 -17.59 4.95 -22.03
C PHE A 109 -18.42 5.13 -20.76
N VAL A 110 -17.79 5.26 -19.60
CA VAL A 110 -18.50 5.49 -18.32
C VAL A 110 -19.33 6.76 -18.39
N SER A 111 -18.77 7.87 -18.88
CA SER A 111 -19.51 9.14 -19.00
C SER A 111 -20.64 9.07 -20.03
N GLU A 112 -20.46 8.36 -21.14
CA GLU A 112 -21.52 8.14 -22.14
C GLU A 112 -22.65 7.28 -21.56
N TYR A 113 -22.30 6.19 -20.86
CA TYR A 113 -23.25 5.29 -20.22
C TYR A 113 -24.05 5.98 -19.11
N GLU A 114 -23.38 6.73 -18.23
CA GLU A 114 -24.02 7.54 -17.18
C GLU A 114 -25.01 8.55 -17.76
N ARG A 115 -24.67 9.17 -18.90
CA ARG A 115 -25.55 10.14 -19.56
C ARG A 115 -26.79 9.48 -20.15
N GLU A 116 -26.68 8.25 -20.64
CA GLU A 116 -27.78 7.53 -21.28
C GLU A 116 -28.69 6.81 -20.29
N HIS A 117 -28.12 6.20 -19.24
CA HIS A 117 -28.83 5.33 -18.30
C HIS A 117 -29.06 5.99 -16.93
N GLY A 118 -28.40 7.12 -16.64
CA GLY A 118 -28.48 7.81 -15.35
C GLY A 118 -27.68 7.14 -14.22
N GLU A 119 -27.01 6.02 -14.50
CA GLU A 119 -26.23 5.24 -13.53
C GLU A 119 -24.87 4.84 -14.10
N LYS A 120 -23.93 4.48 -13.23
CA LYS A 120 -22.59 3.98 -13.64
C LYS A 120 -22.69 2.56 -14.20
N PRO A 121 -21.94 2.22 -15.25
CA PRO A 121 -21.91 0.86 -15.75
C PRO A 121 -21.28 -0.08 -14.73
N THR A 122 -21.78 -1.30 -14.67
CA THR A 122 -21.13 -2.39 -13.94
C THR A 122 -19.84 -2.82 -14.64
N GLU A 123 -18.93 -3.47 -13.90
CA GLU A 123 -17.65 -3.95 -14.46
C GLU A 123 -17.85 -4.93 -15.62
N TRP A 124 -18.92 -5.73 -15.57
CA TRP A 124 -19.31 -6.65 -16.64
C TRP A 124 -19.80 -5.91 -17.90
N GLU A 125 -20.63 -4.89 -17.76
CA GLU A 125 -21.11 -4.07 -18.88
C GLU A 125 -19.95 -3.34 -19.55
N ALA A 126 -19.04 -2.77 -18.76
CA ALA A 126 -17.84 -2.15 -19.27
C ALA A 126 -16.92 -3.14 -20.00
N ALA A 127 -16.73 -4.34 -19.45
CA ALA A 127 -15.96 -5.40 -20.08
C ALA A 127 -16.56 -5.83 -21.43
N ALA A 128 -17.87 -6.08 -21.46
CA ALA A 128 -18.58 -6.52 -22.66
C ALA A 128 -18.56 -5.46 -23.76
N HIS A 129 -18.79 -4.18 -23.42
CA HIS A 129 -18.83 -3.09 -24.39
C HIS A 129 -17.45 -2.74 -24.95
N LEU A 130 -16.42 -2.74 -24.10
CA LEU A 130 -15.05 -2.39 -24.50
C LEU A 130 -14.25 -3.56 -25.08
N GLY A 131 -14.78 -4.79 -25.01
CA GLY A 131 -14.09 -6.00 -25.43
C GLY A 131 -12.90 -6.37 -24.53
N PHE A 132 -12.99 -6.03 -23.25
CA PHE A 132 -11.97 -6.32 -22.24
C PHE A 132 -12.39 -7.49 -21.34
N THR A 133 -11.41 -8.14 -20.73
CA THR A 133 -11.68 -9.08 -19.63
C THR A 133 -11.96 -8.32 -18.34
N LEU A 134 -12.67 -8.94 -17.38
CA LEU A 134 -12.92 -8.32 -16.06
C LEU A 134 -11.63 -7.89 -15.36
N GLN A 135 -10.60 -8.73 -15.42
CA GLN A 135 -9.29 -8.42 -14.83
C GLN A 135 -8.66 -7.17 -15.47
N GLN A 136 -8.78 -7.01 -16.79
CA GLN A 136 -8.31 -5.81 -17.49
C GLN A 136 -9.12 -4.57 -17.09
N VAL A 137 -10.43 -4.68 -16.89
CA VAL A 137 -11.26 -3.56 -16.39
C VAL A 137 -10.82 -3.15 -14.99
N GLU A 138 -10.54 -4.12 -14.11
CA GLU A 138 -10.02 -3.86 -12.77
C GLU A 138 -8.66 -3.14 -12.81
N ASP A 139 -7.75 -3.59 -13.67
CA ASP A 139 -6.43 -2.97 -13.86
C ASP A 139 -6.52 -1.56 -14.46
N ILE A 140 -7.46 -1.33 -15.39
CA ILE A 140 -7.74 0.00 -15.94
C ILE A 140 -8.28 0.91 -14.83
N ARG A 141 -9.18 0.43 -13.97
CA ARG A 141 -9.71 1.21 -12.84
C ARG A 141 -8.62 1.58 -11.84
N LYS A 142 -7.73 0.63 -11.51
CA LYS A 142 -6.54 0.90 -10.69
C LYS A 142 -5.66 1.98 -11.34
N SER A 143 -5.39 1.84 -12.63
CA SER A 143 -4.61 2.82 -13.41
C SER A 143 -5.27 4.20 -13.44
N ALA A 144 -6.60 4.27 -13.56
CA ALA A 144 -7.36 5.51 -13.53
C ALA A 144 -7.29 6.19 -12.15
N CYS A 145 -7.38 5.40 -11.07
CA CYS A 145 -7.19 5.89 -9.70
C CYS A 145 -5.78 6.47 -9.50
N MET A 146 -4.75 5.74 -9.96
CA MET A 146 -3.35 6.19 -9.93
C MET A 146 -3.13 7.51 -10.69
N ALA A 147 -3.86 7.74 -11.79
CA ALA A 147 -3.80 8.98 -12.55
C ALA A 147 -4.42 10.18 -11.81
N LYS A 148 -5.43 9.92 -10.95
CA LYS A 148 -6.24 10.92 -10.25
C LYS A 148 -5.92 11.00 -8.75
N MET A 149 -4.65 10.93 -8.39
CA MET A 149 -4.23 11.09 -7.00
C MET A 149 -4.63 12.47 -6.48
N GLY A 150 -5.38 12.48 -5.37
CA GLY A 150 -5.79 13.71 -4.69
C GLY A 150 -4.69 14.26 -3.78
N SER A 151 -4.82 15.53 -3.39
CA SER A 151 -3.92 16.16 -2.42
C SER A 151 -4.27 15.74 -1.00
N LEU A 152 -3.27 15.35 -0.19
CA LEU A 152 -3.46 15.13 1.25
C LEU A 152 -3.82 16.42 1.98
N ALA A 153 -3.46 17.58 1.44
CA ALA A 153 -3.85 18.88 1.98
C ALA A 153 -5.27 19.31 1.60
N SER A 154 -6.05 18.45 0.92
CA SER A 154 -7.44 18.77 0.58
C SER A 154 -8.25 18.91 1.88
N PRO A 155 -9.03 20.00 2.07
CA PRO A 155 -9.85 20.16 3.25
C PRO A 155 -11.00 19.15 3.22
N VAL A 156 -11.33 18.63 4.40
CA VAL A 156 -12.46 17.74 4.63
C VAL A 156 -13.51 18.55 5.37
N LYS A 157 -14.70 18.66 4.79
CA LYS A 157 -15.82 19.33 5.45
C LYS A 157 -16.34 18.46 6.57
N GLY A 158 -16.24 18.94 7.81
CA GLY A 158 -16.88 18.32 8.96
C GLY A 158 -18.41 18.36 8.84
N LEU A 159 -19.09 17.55 9.66
CA LEU A 159 -20.56 17.55 9.78
C LEU A 159 -21.13 18.94 10.13
N ASP A 160 -20.33 19.76 10.79
CA ASP A 160 -20.68 21.13 11.23
C ASP A 160 -20.40 22.19 10.14
N GLY A 161 -19.92 21.78 8.96
CA GLY A 161 -19.61 22.68 7.84
C GLY A 161 -18.29 23.43 7.96
N GLY A 162 -17.53 23.23 9.05
CA GLY A 162 -16.16 23.74 9.21
C GLY A 162 -15.15 22.95 8.36
N GLU A 163 -14.12 23.65 7.87
CA GLU A 163 -12.96 23.08 7.17
C GLU A 163 -11.82 22.86 8.19
N ASP A 164 -12.10 22.11 9.27
CA ASP A 164 -11.19 22.01 10.41
C ASP A 164 -10.14 20.89 10.28
N ALA A 165 -10.27 20.01 9.28
CA ALA A 165 -9.36 18.88 9.07
C ALA A 165 -8.98 18.72 7.60
N THR A 166 -7.77 18.23 7.35
CA THR A 166 -7.29 17.85 6.02
C THR A 166 -7.38 16.34 5.82
N VAL A 167 -7.42 15.88 4.55
CA VAL A 167 -7.40 14.44 4.25
C VAL A 167 -6.21 13.75 4.90
N GLY A 168 -5.04 14.39 4.88
CA GLY A 168 -3.80 13.87 5.46
C GLY A 168 -3.86 13.64 6.97
N GLU A 169 -4.53 14.52 7.71
CA GLU A 169 -4.74 14.36 9.16
C GLU A 169 -5.68 13.19 9.49
N LEU A 170 -6.55 12.80 8.56
CA LEU A 170 -7.44 11.66 8.71
C LEU A 170 -6.82 10.33 8.25
N VAL A 171 -5.67 10.36 7.58
CA VAL A 171 -4.98 9.12 7.19
C VAL A 171 -4.35 8.51 8.44
N ALA A 172 -4.87 7.35 8.85
CA ALA A 172 -4.30 6.59 9.95
C ALA A 172 -2.88 6.14 9.61
N ASP A 173 -1.96 6.31 10.57
CA ASP A 173 -0.63 5.72 10.48
C ASP A 173 -0.76 4.19 10.55
N PRO A 174 -0.18 3.42 9.62
CA PRO A 174 -0.13 1.96 9.75
C PRO A 174 0.68 1.48 10.97
N ALA A 175 1.55 2.32 11.53
CA ALA A 175 2.26 2.06 12.77
C ALA A 175 1.40 2.53 13.95
N ASP A 176 0.71 1.59 14.60
CA ASP A 176 0.13 1.85 15.92
C ASP A 176 1.28 1.91 16.93
N LEU A 177 1.80 3.12 17.15
CA LEU A 177 2.88 3.40 18.09
C LEU A 177 2.55 2.91 19.50
N GLU A 178 1.28 2.90 19.90
CA GLU A 178 0.86 2.42 21.21
C GLU A 178 0.94 0.89 21.28
N GLU A 179 0.43 0.19 20.27
CA GLU A 179 0.54 -1.27 20.14
C GLU A 179 2.01 -1.70 20.06
N GLU A 180 2.85 -1.01 19.26
CA GLU A 180 4.28 -1.31 19.15
C GLU A 180 5.05 -1.11 20.46
N VAL A 181 4.74 -0.06 21.23
CA VAL A 181 5.37 0.20 22.53
C VAL A 181 4.94 -0.84 23.56
N LEU A 182 3.64 -1.18 23.61
CA LEU A 182 3.12 -2.24 24.48
C LEU A 182 3.76 -3.59 24.14
N ASP A 183 3.83 -3.95 22.87
CA ASP A 183 4.49 -5.15 22.38
C ASP A 183 5.97 -5.20 22.77
N ARG A 184 6.67 -4.08 22.65
CA ARG A 184 8.08 -3.98 23.03
C ARG A 184 8.27 -4.19 24.53
N VAL A 185 7.48 -3.52 25.36
CA VAL A 185 7.54 -3.67 26.83
C VAL A 185 7.22 -5.11 27.24
N GLN A 186 6.20 -5.72 26.63
CA GLN A 186 5.87 -7.13 26.89
C GLN A 186 6.98 -8.09 26.45
N ARG A 187 7.64 -7.85 25.31
CA ARG A 187 8.83 -8.62 24.88
C ARG A 187 9.97 -8.50 25.88
N GLU A 188 10.29 -7.29 26.32
CA GLU A 188 11.35 -7.04 27.29
C GLU A 188 11.09 -7.76 28.62
N GLN A 189 9.86 -7.68 29.13
CA GLN A 189 9.43 -8.40 30.34
C GLN A 189 9.52 -9.92 30.16
N LEU A 190 9.01 -10.45 29.04
CA LEU A 190 9.11 -11.88 28.72
C LEU A 190 10.57 -12.32 28.65
N CYS A 191 11.43 -11.56 27.96
CA CYS A 191 12.85 -11.86 27.87
C CYS A 191 13.49 -11.92 29.26
N SER A 192 13.22 -10.93 30.13
CA SER A 192 13.74 -10.93 31.50
C SER A 192 13.29 -12.19 32.27
N VAL A 193 11.99 -12.49 32.30
CA VAL A 193 11.46 -13.64 33.04
C VAL A 193 11.97 -14.96 32.47
N LEU A 194 12.07 -15.07 31.14
CA LEU A 194 12.54 -16.26 30.46
C LEU A 194 14.02 -16.52 30.74
N TRP A 195 14.87 -15.50 30.64
CA TRP A 195 16.29 -15.65 30.93
C TRP A 195 16.56 -15.87 32.42
N ASP A 196 15.79 -15.26 33.33
CA ASP A 196 15.84 -15.59 34.75
C ASP A 196 15.50 -17.07 34.99
N CYS A 197 14.53 -17.64 34.26
CA CYS A 197 14.21 -19.07 34.37
C CYS A 197 15.34 -19.94 33.81
N VAL A 198 16.05 -19.49 32.77
CA VAL A 198 17.21 -20.19 32.20
C VAL A 198 18.40 -20.14 33.15
N ASP A 199 18.66 -19.01 33.81
CA ASP A 199 19.78 -18.83 34.73
C ASP A 199 19.61 -19.64 36.02
N ASN A 200 18.37 -20.02 36.37
CA ASN A 200 18.06 -20.92 37.48
C ASN A 200 18.21 -22.42 37.14
N LEU A 201 18.65 -22.78 35.93
CA LEU A 201 18.90 -24.18 35.55
C LEU A 201 20.20 -24.70 36.16
N GLU A 202 20.27 -26.02 36.33
CA GLU A 202 21.42 -26.69 36.95
C GLU A 202 22.62 -26.81 35.99
N ASP A 203 23.82 -26.79 36.57
CA ASP A 203 25.10 -27.04 35.89
C ASP A 203 25.33 -26.12 34.67
N ARG A 204 25.69 -26.72 33.53
CA ARG A 204 26.02 -26.05 32.27
C ARG A 204 24.79 -25.80 31.38
N GLN A 205 23.59 -26.07 31.88
CA GLN A 205 22.36 -25.91 31.11
C GLN A 205 22.09 -24.46 30.68
N PRO A 206 22.27 -23.43 31.54
CA PRO A 206 22.03 -22.04 31.14
C PRO A 206 22.92 -21.60 29.97
N GLU A 207 24.22 -21.91 30.04
CA GLU A 207 25.21 -21.54 29.03
C GLU A 207 24.94 -22.22 27.67
N VAL A 208 24.55 -23.50 27.68
CA VAL A 208 24.18 -24.22 26.46
C VAL A 208 22.94 -23.60 25.81
N ILE A 209 21.94 -23.21 26.61
CA ILE A 209 20.72 -22.55 26.10
C ILE A 209 21.02 -21.15 25.56
N ARG A 210 21.82 -20.34 26.25
CA ARG A 210 22.24 -19.00 25.76
C ARG A 210 23.01 -19.10 24.45
N LYS A 211 24.04 -19.94 24.37
CA LYS A 211 24.81 -20.13 23.13
C LYS A 211 23.94 -20.62 21.97
N ARG A 212 22.92 -21.44 22.25
CA ARG A 212 22.03 -21.99 21.22
C ARG A 212 20.99 -20.99 20.71
N TYR A 213 20.31 -20.30 21.61
CA TYR A 213 19.13 -19.48 21.29
C TYR A 213 19.39 -17.97 21.29
N GLN A 214 20.38 -17.49 22.05
CA GLN A 214 20.76 -16.07 22.07
C GLN A 214 21.87 -15.78 21.05
N GLU A 215 22.89 -16.65 20.96
CA GLU A 215 24.02 -16.48 20.02
C GLU A 215 23.84 -17.22 18.69
N GLY A 216 22.83 -18.09 18.57
CA GLY A 216 22.54 -18.83 17.33
C GLY A 216 23.58 -19.89 16.94
N ARG A 217 24.43 -20.35 17.86
CA ARG A 217 25.49 -21.33 17.56
C ARG A 217 24.94 -22.72 17.26
N THR A 218 25.65 -23.47 16.42
CA THR A 218 25.35 -24.87 16.14
C THR A 218 25.75 -25.77 17.32
N MET A 219 25.07 -26.90 17.49
CA MET A 219 25.40 -27.86 18.56
C MET A 219 26.82 -28.42 18.41
N ALA A 220 27.34 -28.49 17.18
CA ALA A 220 28.70 -28.88 16.88
C ALA A 220 29.72 -27.85 17.43
N ALA A 221 29.51 -26.56 17.13
CA ALA A 221 30.37 -25.49 17.64
C ALA A 221 30.34 -25.41 19.18
N ILE A 222 29.16 -25.62 19.79
CA ILE A 222 29.04 -25.67 21.25
C ILE A 222 29.78 -26.90 21.81
N GLY A 223 29.70 -28.06 21.15
CA GLY A 223 30.40 -29.27 21.56
C GLY A 223 31.92 -29.12 21.51
N GLU A 224 32.43 -28.47 20.45
CA GLU A 224 33.85 -28.14 20.29
C GLU A 224 34.35 -27.21 21.41
N ASP A 225 33.61 -26.15 21.74
CA ASP A 225 33.94 -25.23 22.84
C ASP A 225 34.11 -25.95 24.19
N TYR A 226 33.31 -27.00 24.45
CA TYR A 226 33.32 -27.73 25.72
C TYR A 226 34.09 -29.06 25.67
N GLY A 227 34.68 -29.42 24.53
CA GLY A 227 35.37 -30.70 24.34
C GLY A 227 34.47 -31.94 24.50
N VAL A 228 33.18 -31.82 24.18
CA VAL A 228 32.18 -32.90 24.31
C VAL A 228 31.50 -33.21 22.99
N SER A 229 30.93 -34.42 22.90
CA SER A 229 30.21 -34.85 21.71
C SER A 229 28.94 -34.01 21.47
N ILE A 230 28.52 -33.91 20.22
CA ILE A 230 27.26 -33.25 19.81
C ILE A 230 26.07 -33.84 20.57
N GLU A 231 26.05 -35.15 20.76
CA GLU A 231 24.97 -35.84 21.46
C GLU A 231 24.93 -35.48 22.95
N ALA A 232 26.08 -35.23 23.59
CA ALA A 232 26.12 -34.75 24.96
C ALA A 232 25.48 -33.36 25.10
N ILE A 233 25.79 -32.43 24.18
CA ILE A 233 25.14 -31.10 24.14
C ILE A 233 23.63 -31.23 23.89
N ARG A 234 23.22 -32.13 23.00
CA ARG A 234 21.80 -32.41 22.72
C ARG A 234 21.06 -32.98 23.93
N GLN A 235 21.70 -33.83 24.71
CA GLN A 235 21.13 -34.35 25.96
C GLN A 235 20.99 -33.24 27.00
N THR A 236 22.00 -32.36 27.13
CA THR A 236 21.95 -31.20 28.03
C THR A 236 20.83 -30.22 27.65
N GLU A 237 20.70 -29.88 26.36
CA GLU A 237 19.59 -29.04 25.85
C GLU A 237 18.22 -29.67 26.16
N ARG A 238 18.05 -30.97 25.90
CA ARG A 238 16.80 -31.67 26.20
C ARG A 238 16.46 -31.68 27.70
N LYS A 239 17.48 -31.85 28.57
CA LYS A 239 17.29 -31.78 30.03
C LYS A 239 16.90 -30.37 30.46
N ALA A 240 17.58 -29.34 29.94
CA ALA A 240 17.28 -27.93 30.18
C ALA A 240 15.84 -27.58 29.76
N LEU A 241 15.43 -27.94 28.54
CA LEU A 241 14.07 -27.70 28.05
C LEU A 241 13.01 -28.46 28.86
N ARG A 242 13.31 -29.67 29.36
CA ARG A 242 12.40 -30.38 30.28
C ARG A 242 12.27 -29.67 31.62
N ALA A 243 13.37 -29.16 32.17
CA ALA A 243 13.36 -28.40 33.42
C ALA A 243 12.60 -27.06 33.28
N LEU A 244 12.75 -26.37 32.14
CA LEU A 244 11.98 -25.16 31.80
C LEU A 244 10.48 -25.43 31.66
N ARG A 245 10.07 -26.64 31.25
CA ARG A 245 8.65 -27.07 31.20
C ARG A 245 8.08 -27.45 32.57
N GLY A 246 8.89 -27.48 33.62
CA GLY A 246 8.45 -27.80 34.99
C GLY A 246 7.42 -26.81 35.54
N GLY A 247 6.61 -27.25 36.50
CA GLY A 247 5.46 -26.48 37.00
C GLY A 247 5.78 -25.08 37.55
N ARG A 248 6.96 -24.88 38.16
CA ARG A 248 7.39 -23.56 38.68
C ARG A 248 7.68 -22.56 37.55
N ASN A 249 8.44 -22.97 36.53
CA ASN A 249 8.79 -22.12 35.39
C ASN A 249 7.58 -21.92 34.48
N ARG A 250 6.77 -22.96 34.29
CA ARG A 250 5.50 -22.89 33.56
C ARG A 250 4.56 -21.84 34.15
N LYS A 251 4.40 -21.77 35.48
CA LYS A 251 3.55 -20.74 36.12
C LYS A 251 4.02 -19.31 35.85
N LYS A 252 5.34 -19.08 35.75
CA LYS A 252 5.92 -17.77 35.44
C LYS A 252 5.76 -17.39 33.96
N LEU A 253 5.83 -18.37 33.07
CA LEU A 253 5.75 -18.16 31.62
C LEU A 253 4.32 -18.23 31.05
N LEU A 254 3.37 -18.83 31.78
CA LEU A 254 1.98 -18.99 31.35
C LEU A 254 1.29 -17.67 30.97
N PRO A 255 1.42 -16.58 31.75
CA PRO A 255 0.77 -15.30 31.43
C PRO A 255 1.21 -14.72 30.08
N PHE A 256 2.45 -15.01 29.67
CA PHE A 256 2.96 -14.59 28.37
C PHE A 256 2.57 -15.56 27.24
N MET A 257 2.24 -16.82 27.55
CA MET A 257 1.82 -17.80 26.54
C MET A 257 0.41 -17.58 26.01
N GLU A 258 -0.52 -16.99 26.77
CA GLU A 258 -1.84 -16.60 26.25
C GLU A 258 -1.72 -15.52 25.18
N ILE A 259 -0.76 -14.60 25.35
CA ILE A 259 -0.47 -13.51 24.41
C ILE A 259 0.24 -14.03 23.15
N TYR A 260 1.30 -14.86 23.30
CA TYR A 260 2.09 -15.37 22.15
C TYR A 260 1.53 -16.64 21.49
N GLY A 261 0.72 -17.43 22.19
CA GLY A 261 0.07 -18.62 21.65
C GLY A 261 -0.88 -18.30 20.49
N MET A 262 -1.48 -17.11 20.49
CA MET A 262 -2.31 -16.62 19.39
C MET A 262 -1.48 -16.13 18.18
N VAL A 263 -0.25 -15.68 18.40
CA VAL A 263 0.67 -15.23 17.32
C VAL A 263 1.14 -16.40 16.45
N ILE A 264 1.29 -17.60 17.03
CA ILE A 264 1.72 -18.81 16.31
C ILE A 264 0.56 -19.41 15.49
N THR A 265 -0.70 -19.20 15.90
CA THR A 265 -1.88 -19.65 15.15
C THR A 265 -2.46 -18.55 14.26
N GLY A 266 -1.79 -18.28 13.14
CA GLY A 266 -2.43 -17.68 11.97
C GLY A 266 -2.43 -16.16 11.90
N ASN A 267 -1.24 -15.57 11.81
CA ASN A 267 -1.07 -14.18 11.38
C ASN A 267 -0.59 -14.13 9.92
N GLY A 268 -1.52 -13.83 9.03
CA GLY A 268 -1.20 -13.27 7.72
C GLY A 268 -1.92 -11.93 7.59
N VAL A 269 -1.21 -10.90 7.11
CA VAL A 269 -1.77 -9.56 6.81
C VAL A 269 -3.08 -9.65 6.01
N GLY A 270 -3.20 -10.67 5.14
CA GLY A 270 -4.42 -10.93 4.38
C GLY A 270 -5.66 -11.34 5.18
N ARG A 271 -5.52 -11.78 6.44
CA ARG A 271 -6.67 -12.13 7.31
C ARG A 271 -7.19 -10.91 8.07
N PHE A 272 -6.31 -10.03 8.52
CA PHE A 272 -6.68 -8.74 9.14
C PHE A 272 -7.48 -7.88 8.15
N ASN A 273 -7.02 -7.76 6.90
CA ASN A 273 -7.75 -7.03 5.86
C ASN A 273 -9.17 -7.56 5.56
N ARG A 274 -9.51 -8.79 5.97
CA ARG A 274 -10.86 -9.35 5.82
C ARG A 274 -11.71 -9.20 7.07
N THR A 275 -11.11 -9.32 8.25
CA THR A 275 -11.85 -9.41 9.50
C THR A 275 -11.82 -8.13 10.33
N TRP A 276 -11.00 -7.14 9.97
CA TRP A 276 -10.87 -5.85 10.68
C TRP A 276 -10.71 -5.99 12.19
N THR A 277 -10.06 -7.07 12.63
CA THR A 277 -9.93 -7.42 14.04
C THR A 277 -8.52 -7.90 14.30
N SER A 278 -7.85 -7.24 15.24
CA SER A 278 -6.48 -7.59 15.65
C SER A 278 -6.46 -8.97 16.32
N SER A 279 -5.26 -9.53 16.50
CA SER A 279 -5.12 -10.82 17.20
C SER A 279 -5.44 -10.73 18.69
N THR A 280 -5.19 -9.56 19.29
CA THR A 280 -5.51 -9.22 20.69
C THR A 280 -7.00 -8.97 20.89
N GLU A 281 -7.65 -8.24 19.98
CA GLU A 281 -9.11 -8.06 19.98
C GLU A 281 -9.85 -9.39 19.82
N ARG A 282 -9.39 -10.28 18.95
CA ARG A 282 -9.99 -11.61 18.81
C ARG A 282 -9.81 -12.48 20.06
N ALA A 283 -8.69 -12.36 20.77
CA ALA A 283 -8.49 -13.05 22.04
C ALA A 283 -9.50 -12.59 23.08
N ALA A 284 -9.62 -11.27 23.24
CA ALA A 284 -10.56 -10.65 24.16
C ALA A 284 -12.01 -10.97 23.80
N LEU A 285 -12.39 -10.89 22.52
CA LEU A 285 -13.73 -11.25 22.05
C LEU A 285 -14.03 -12.73 22.30
N LYS A 286 -13.06 -13.62 22.12
CA LYS A 286 -13.26 -15.06 22.34
C LYS A 286 -13.38 -15.41 23.81
N ASP A 287 -12.64 -14.72 24.69
CA ASP A 287 -12.80 -14.82 26.14
C ASP A 287 -14.17 -14.28 26.59
N MET A 288 -14.58 -13.12 26.07
CA MET A 288 -15.91 -12.54 26.32
C MET A 288 -17.05 -13.45 25.83
N GLU A 289 -16.91 -14.04 24.64
CA GLU A 289 -17.86 -15.02 24.09
C GLU A 289 -17.91 -16.28 24.96
N TRP A 290 -16.75 -16.77 25.40
CA TRP A 290 -16.66 -17.94 26.28
C TRP A 290 -17.31 -17.69 27.64
N GLU A 291 -17.08 -16.52 28.24
CA GLU A 291 -17.72 -16.10 29.49
C GLU A 291 -19.23 -15.93 29.33
N ALA A 292 -19.69 -15.34 28.23
CA ALA A 292 -21.11 -15.22 27.93
C ALA A 292 -21.78 -16.59 27.76
N GLN A 293 -21.16 -17.51 27.00
CA GLN A 293 -21.64 -18.88 26.82
C GLN A 293 -21.64 -19.67 28.13
N TYR A 294 -20.62 -19.49 28.97
CA TYR A 294 -20.54 -20.11 30.29
C TYR A 294 -21.68 -19.62 31.19
N GLN A 295 -21.98 -18.32 31.21
CA GLN A 295 -23.09 -17.74 31.98
C GLN A 295 -24.46 -18.23 31.49
N GLU A 296 -24.67 -18.34 30.17
CA GLU A 296 -25.89 -18.93 29.61
C GLU A 296 -26.04 -20.40 30.00
N HIS A 297 -24.96 -21.17 29.94
CA HIS A 297 -24.97 -22.59 30.32
C HIS A 297 -25.29 -22.78 31.81
N VAL A 298 -24.75 -21.93 32.69
CA VAL A 298 -25.08 -21.93 34.13
C VAL A 298 -26.55 -21.62 34.37
N ARG A 299 -27.11 -20.58 33.71
CA ARG A 299 -28.55 -20.26 33.81
C ARG A 299 -29.43 -21.42 33.33
N TRP A 300 -29.07 -22.05 32.22
CA TRP A 300 -29.79 -23.20 31.68
C TRP A 300 -29.80 -24.37 32.69
N LEU A 301 -28.66 -24.65 33.34
CA LEU A 301 -28.57 -25.69 34.37
C LEU A 301 -29.42 -25.38 35.61
N GLU A 302 -29.49 -24.12 36.04
CA GLU A 302 -30.35 -23.70 37.15
C GLU A 302 -31.83 -23.85 36.82
N GLU A 303 -32.24 -23.45 35.61
CA GLU A 303 -33.60 -23.56 35.14
C GLU A 303 -34.03 -25.03 35.00
N TYR A 304 -33.13 -25.88 34.46
CA TYR A 304 -33.35 -27.32 34.34
C TYR A 304 -33.46 -28.01 35.71
N ARG A 305 -32.59 -27.66 36.66
CA ARG A 305 -32.68 -28.12 38.06
C ARG A 305 -33.97 -27.65 38.75
N GLY A 306 -34.46 -26.46 38.41
CA GLY A 306 -35.75 -25.95 38.87
C GLY A 306 -36.93 -26.75 38.31
N LYS A 307 -36.91 -27.08 37.01
CA LYS A 307 -37.92 -27.92 36.35
C LYS A 307 -37.95 -29.35 36.91
N LEU A 308 -36.78 -29.94 37.18
CA LEU A 308 -36.66 -31.24 37.85
C LEU A 308 -37.21 -31.24 39.28
N ARG A 309 -36.96 -30.18 40.06
CA ARG A 309 -37.58 -30.04 41.40
C ARG A 309 -39.11 -29.95 41.33
N ARG A 310 -39.64 -29.25 40.33
CA ARG A 310 -41.09 -29.14 40.11
C ARG A 310 -41.72 -30.44 39.63
N SER A 311 -41.03 -31.22 38.79
CA SER A 311 -41.53 -32.54 38.36
C SER A 311 -41.52 -33.54 39.52
N GLN A 312 -40.46 -33.56 40.34
CA GLN A 312 -40.40 -34.43 41.52
C GLN A 312 -41.41 -34.04 42.62
N GLN A 313 -41.79 -32.76 42.74
CA GLN A 313 -42.87 -32.34 43.63
C GLN A 313 -44.27 -32.75 43.13
N ASN A 314 -44.48 -32.80 41.81
CA ASN A 314 -45.74 -33.24 41.22
C ASN A 314 -45.91 -34.77 41.22
N GLU A 315 -44.83 -35.55 41.20
CA GLU A 315 -44.88 -37.02 41.30
C GLU A 315 -45.05 -37.54 42.74
N GLY A 316 -44.91 -36.68 43.75
CA GLY A 316 -45.17 -37.01 45.16
C GLY A 316 -46.61 -36.76 45.64
N VAL A 317 -47.51 -36.35 44.74
CA VAL A 317 -48.94 -36.13 45.01
C VAL A 317 -49.75 -37.04 44.07
N ASN A 318 -49.64 -38.35 44.32
CA ASN A 318 -50.61 -39.37 43.94
C ASN A 318 -50.46 -40.55 44.91
#